data_AF-A0A7V2F3G0-F1
#
_entry.id   AF-A0A7V2F3G0-F1
#
_cell.length_a   1.000
_cell.length_b   1.000
_cell.length_c   1.000
_cell.angle_alpha   90.00
_cell.angle_beta   90.00
_cell.angle_gamma   90.00
#
_symmetry.space_group_name_H-M   'P 1'
#
loop_
_entity.id
_entity.type
_entity.pdbx_description
1 polymer ?
#
loop_
_entity_poly.entity_id
_entity_poly.type
_entity_poly.pdbx_seq_one_letter_code
_entity_poly.pdbx_strand_id
1 'polypeptide(L)'
;MARIGINEVLLYRETSGAVSREFTILPALLERFEEEGWESVIYFSSDADEEAVRRMLGGRRGARPVRTPIPALPTYMRVLRGLSYWPRAVRRDRLDLFHT
;
A
#
# COMPACT_ATOMS: atom_id res chain seq x y z
N MET A 1 18.59 -0.01 -7.38
CA MET A 1 17.63 0.54 -6.40
C MET A 1 16.28 0.52 -7.07
N ALA A 2 15.35 -0.31 -6.59
CA ALA A 2 14.03 -0.46 -7.19
C ALA A 2 13.00 0.35 -6.38
N ARG A 3 11.97 0.87 -7.07
CA ARG A 3 10.83 1.53 -6.46
C ARG A 3 9.55 0.74 -6.73
N ILE A 4 8.97 0.20 -5.66
CA ILE A 4 7.78 -0.64 -5.73
C ILE A 4 6.54 0.11 -5.27
N GLY A 5 5.45 0.01 -6.03
CA GLY A 5 4.13 0.42 -5.59
C GLY A 5 3.32 -0.75 -5.08
N ILE A 6 2.61 -0.59 -3.97
CA ILE A 6 1.74 -1.61 -3.39
C ILE A 6 0.33 -1.03 -3.27
N ASN A 7 -0.63 -1.64 -3.96
CA ASN A 7 -2.05 -1.28 -3.88
C ASN A 7 -2.69 -1.90 -2.63
N GLU A 8 -2.47 -1.27 -1.48
CA GLU A 8 -2.86 -1.84 -0.19
C GLU A 8 -4.32 -1.57 0.16
N VAL A 9 -5.08 -2.64 0.35
CA VAL A 9 -6.50 -2.59 0.70
C VAL A 9 -6.66 -2.81 2.19
N LEU A 10 -6.59 -1.74 2.97
CA LEU A 10 -6.99 -1.80 4.38
C LEU A 10 -8.52 -1.87 4.47
N LEU A 11 -9.06 -3.08 4.36
CA LEU A 11 -10.46 -3.34 4.64
C LEU A 11 -10.63 -3.83 6.08
N TYR A 12 -11.72 -3.33 6.67
CA TYR A 12 -12.50 -3.89 7.80
C TYR A 12 -12.20 -3.35 9.20
N ARG A 13 -13.23 -2.67 9.73
CA ARG A 13 -13.44 -2.36 11.16
C ARG A 13 -13.55 -3.62 12.05
N GLU A 14 -13.64 -4.80 11.45
CA GLU A 14 -13.83 -6.07 12.16
C GLU A 14 -12.58 -6.95 11.97
N THR A 15 -11.94 -7.29 13.09
CA THR A 15 -10.75 -8.12 13.18
C THR A 15 -11.03 -9.53 12.65
N SER A 16 -10.81 -9.75 11.34
CA SER A 16 -10.73 -11.08 10.76
C SER A 16 -9.27 -11.57 10.76
N GLY A 17 -9.04 -12.88 10.81
CA GLY A 17 -7.68 -13.46 10.78
C GLY A 17 -6.86 -13.13 9.52
N ALA A 18 -7.50 -12.61 8.46
CA ALA A 18 -6.81 -12.06 7.30
C ALA A 18 -6.11 -10.73 7.62
N VAL A 19 -6.77 -9.85 8.36
CA VAL A 19 -6.25 -8.54 8.78
C VAL A 19 -5.02 -8.71 9.68
N SER A 20 -5.07 -9.63 10.66
CA SER A 20 -3.93 -9.89 11.53
C SER A 20 -2.67 -10.36 10.78
N ARG A 21 -2.85 -11.01 9.62
CA ARG A 21 -1.74 -11.42 8.75
C ARG A 21 -1.18 -10.26 7.97
N GLU A 22 -2.01 -9.37 7.43
CA GLU A 22 -1.52 -8.15 6.72
C GLU A 22 -0.71 -7.24 7.64
N PHE A 23 -1.18 -7.02 8.87
CA PHE A 23 -0.44 -6.26 9.90
C PHE A 23 0.87 -6.92 10.36
N THR A 24 1.17 -8.14 9.88
CA THR A 24 2.43 -8.84 10.16
C THR A 24 3.29 -8.95 8.90
N ILE A 25 2.71 -9.37 7.78
CA ILE A 25 3.40 -9.66 6.53
C ILE A 25 3.89 -8.38 5.86
N LEU A 26 3.01 -7.37 5.71
CA LEU A 26 3.40 -6.16 5.00
C LEU A 26 4.52 -5.41 5.75
N PRO A 27 4.47 -5.22 7.07
CA PRO A 27 5.60 -4.63 7.81
C PRO A 27 6.91 -5.40 7.65
N ALA A 28 6.87 -6.74 7.65
CA ALA A 28 8.06 -7.58 7.46
C ALA A 28 8.60 -7.49 6.02
N LEU A 29 7.72 -7.41 5.02
CA LEU A 29 8.11 -7.21 3.63
C LEU A 29 8.78 -5.84 3.43
N LEU A 30 8.23 -4.79 4.03
CA LEU A 30 8.79 -3.44 3.96
C LEU A 30 10.16 -3.35 4.64
N GLU A 31 10.37 -4.09 5.73
CA GLU A 31 11.67 -4.20 6.38
C GLU A 31 12.72 -4.83 5.43
N ARG A 32 12.36 -5.91 4.74
CA ARG A 32 13.24 -6.51 3.72
C ARG A 32 13.54 -5.57 2.56
N PHE A 33 12.54 -4.86 2.06
CA PHE A 33 12.76 -3.85 1.03
C PHE A 33 13.69 -2.74 1.50
N GLU A 34 13.56 -2.27 2.73
CA GLU A 34 14.44 -1.26 3.31
C GLU A 34 15.88 -1.79 3.48
N GLU A 35 16.07 -3.04 3.92
CA GLU A 35 17.38 -3.71 4.00
C GLU A 35 18.06 -3.84 2.63
N GLU A 36 17.30 -4.09 1.56
CA GLU A 36 17.79 -4.16 0.18
C GLU A 36 17.98 -2.78 -0.48
N GLY A 37 17.65 -1.70 0.24
CA GLY A 37 17.72 -0.32 -0.26
C GLY A 37 16.62 0.01 -1.29
N TRP A 38 15.50 -0.70 -1.28
CA TRP A 38 14.36 -0.42 -2.14
C TRP A 38 13.45 0.64 -1.51
N GLU A 39 12.76 1.39 -2.36
CA GLU A 39 11.76 2.37 -1.94
C GLU A 39 10.35 1.82 -2.17
N SER A 40 9.49 1.94 -1.17
CA SER A 40 8.10 1.46 -1.23
C SER A 40 7.11 2.62 -1.22
N VAL A 41 6.15 2.60 -2.15
CA VAL A 41 5.02 3.52 -2.19
C VAL A 41 3.74 2.73 -1.94
N ILE A 42 3.07 2.99 -0.82
CA ILE A 42 1.89 2.23 -0.42
C ILE A 42 0.63 3.05 -0.66
N TYR A 43 -0.22 2.55 -1.55
CA TYR A 43 -1.44 3.22 -2.00
C TYR A 43 -2.63 2.76 -1.17
N PHE A 44 -3.03 3.58 -0.21
CA PHE A 44 -4.17 3.34 0.67
C PHE A 44 -5.48 3.82 0.06
N SER A 45 -6.59 3.23 0.49
CA SER A 45 -7.91 3.68 0.07
C SER A 45 -8.24 5.09 0.59
N SER A 46 -9.20 5.75 -0.04
CA SER A 46 -9.63 7.12 0.32
C SER A 46 -10.22 7.20 1.73
N ASP A 47 -10.77 6.10 2.22
CA ASP A 47 -11.43 5.89 3.51
C ASP A 47 -10.56 5.12 4.52
N ALA A 48 -9.26 4.94 4.24
CA ALA A 48 -8.34 4.29 5.15
C ALA A 48 -8.16 5.09 6.45
N ASP A 49 -8.21 4.39 7.58
CA ASP A 49 -7.91 4.92 8.91
C ASP A 49 -6.42 5.28 9.02
N GLU A 50 -6.14 6.53 9.37
CA GLU A 50 -4.78 7.05 9.47
C GLU A 50 -3.99 6.40 10.60
N GLU A 51 -4.65 6.06 11.70
CA GLU A 51 -3.98 5.43 12.84
C GLU A 51 -3.54 4.01 12.47
N ALA A 52 -4.41 3.25 11.80
CA ALA A 52 -4.08 1.95 11.23
C ALA A 52 -2.90 2.04 10.25
N VAL A 53 -2.91 3.00 9.32
CA VAL A 53 -1.81 3.22 8.36
C VAL A 53 -0.50 3.52 9.09
N ARG A 54 -0.50 4.43 10.06
CA ARG A 54 0.71 4.78 10.82
C ARG A 54 1.26 3.59 11.60
N ARG A 55 0.38 2.84 12.27
CA ARG A 55 0.75 1.65 13.03
C ARG A 55 1.39 0.59 12.13
N MET A 56 0.81 0.37 10.95
CA MET A 56 1.32 -0.61 9.99
C MET A 56 2.69 -0.20 9.44
N LEU A 57 2.87 1.08 9.09
CA LEU A 57 4.12 1.58 8.54
C LEU A 57 5.23 1.71 9.59
N GLY A 58 4.91 1.82 10.87
CA GLY A 58 5.88 1.78 11.96
C GLY A 58 6.94 2.89 11.91
N GLY A 59 6.68 4.00 11.23
CA GLY A 59 7.62 5.11 11.09
C GLY A 59 8.83 4.87 10.18
N ARG A 60 8.79 3.82 9.34
CA ARG A 60 9.86 3.48 8.39
C ARG A 60 10.14 4.61 7.40
N ARG A 61 11.41 4.82 7.05
CA ARG A 61 11.84 5.87 6.11
C ARG A 61 11.76 5.39 4.66
N GLY A 62 11.97 4.10 4.42
CA GLY A 62 11.87 3.49 3.09
C GLY A 62 10.45 3.33 2.54
N ALA A 63 9.40 3.61 3.33
CA ALA A 63 8.01 3.43 2.94
C ALA A 63 7.23 4.75 2.97
N ARG A 64 6.62 5.11 1.84
CA ARG A 64 5.81 6.32 1.69
C ARG A 64 4.32 5.98 1.53
N PRO A 65 3.45 6.39 2.47
CA PRO A 65 2.01 6.27 2.30
C PRO A 65 1.48 7.26 1.25
N VAL A 66 0.52 6.82 0.44
CA VAL A 66 -0.25 7.64 -0.50
C VAL A 66 -1.72 7.30 -0.36
N ARG A 67 -2.54 8.27 0.05
CA ARG A 67 -3.99 8.14 0.00
C ARG A 67 -4.47 8.28 -1.45
N THR A 68 -5.18 7.28 -1.95
CA THR A 68 -5.79 7.28 -3.29
C THR A 68 -7.20 7.87 -3.24
N PRO A 69 -7.76 8.33 -4.38
CA PRO A 69 -9.18 8.71 -4.46
C PRO A 69 -10.13 7.49 -4.54
N ILE A 70 -9.61 6.26 -4.42
CA ILE A 70 -10.35 5.02 -4.63
C ILE A 70 -10.70 4.44 -3.25
N PRO A 71 -11.97 4.14 -2.94
CA PRO A 71 -12.38 3.63 -1.63
C PRO A 71 -11.90 2.19 -1.39
N ALA A 72 -12.06 1.73 -0.14
CA ALA A 72 -11.74 0.37 0.26
C ALA A 72 -12.68 -0.60 -0.46
N LEU A 73 -12.13 -1.32 -1.44
CA LEU A 73 -12.82 -2.33 -2.25
C LEU A 73 -11.86 -3.50 -2.41
N PRO A 74 -12.36 -4.73 -2.68
CA PRO A 74 -11.50 -5.84 -3.08
C PRO A 74 -10.49 -5.42 -4.15
N THR A 75 -9.26 -5.93 -4.08
CA THR A 75 -8.13 -5.53 -4.93
C THR A 75 -8.51 -5.36 -6.40
N TYR A 76 -9.13 -6.37 -7.00
CA TYR A 76 -9.51 -6.34 -8.41
C TYR A 76 -10.48 -5.18 -8.73
N MET A 77 -11.40 -4.86 -7.82
CA MET A 77 -12.31 -3.73 -7.96
C MET A 77 -11.58 -2.38 -7.82
N ARG A 78 -10.58 -2.25 -6.93
CA ARG A 78 -9.73 -1.05 -6.88
C ARG A 78 -8.92 -0.86 -8.16
N VAL A 79 -8.41 -1.94 -8.73
CA VAL A 79 -7.71 -1.90 -10.02
C VAL A 79 -8.64 -1.35 -11.10
N LEU A 80 -9.84 -1.93 -11.24
CA LEU A 80 -10.84 -1.49 -12.21
C LEU A 80 -11.32 -0.05 -11.97
N ARG A 81 -11.59 0.34 -10.72
CA ARG A 81 -12.06 1.69 -10.38
C ARG A 81 -10.97 2.75 -10.53
N GLY A 82 -9.71 2.34 -10.48
CA GLY A 82 -8.55 3.20 -10.65
C GLY A 82 -7.90 3.17 -12.02
N LEU A 83 -8.54 2.62 -13.07
CA LEU A 83 -7.93 2.49 -14.41
C LEU A 83 -7.33 3.79 -14.95
N SER A 84 -7.94 4.95 -14.65
CA SER A 84 -7.41 6.26 -15.03
C SER A 84 -6.37 6.83 -14.05
N TYR A 85 -6.36 6.35 -12.80
CA TYR A 85 -5.46 6.76 -11.74
C TYR A 85 -4.12 6.02 -11.78
N TRP A 86 -4.12 4.69 -11.91
CA TRP A 86 -2.92 3.86 -11.79
C TRP A 86 -1.82 4.22 -12.80
N PRO A 87 -2.11 4.42 -14.11
CA PRO A 87 -1.07 4.81 -15.06
C PRO A 87 -0.44 6.18 -14.74
N ARG A 88 -1.18 7.07 -14.06
CA ARG A 88 -0.66 8.36 -13.61
C ARG A 88 0.16 8.20 -12.34
N ALA A 89 -0.29 7.38 -11.39
CA ALA A 89 0.44 7.08 -10.17
C ALA A 89 1.80 6.41 -10.48
N VAL A 90 1.80 5.35 -11.29
CA VAL A 90 3.03 4.66 -11.73
C VAL A 90 4.05 5.63 -12.32
N ARG A 91 3.61 6.55 -13.19
CA ARG A 91 4.49 7.56 -13.80
C ARG A 91 4.95 8.63 -12.81
N ARG A 92 4.03 9.21 -12.03
CA ARG A 92 4.32 10.25 -11.03
C ARG A 92 5.33 9.76 -10.02
N ASP A 93 5.11 8.54 -9.54
CA ASP A 93 5.90 7.94 -8.48
C ASP A 93 7.12 7.18 -9.03
N ARG A 94 7.30 7.11 -10.36
CA ARG A 94 8.42 6.46 -11.06
C ARG A 94 8.65 5.03 -10.58
N LEU A 95 7.57 4.25 -10.58
CA LEU A 95 7.62 2.88 -10.08
C LEU A 95 8.25 1.94 -11.12
N ASP A 96 9.14 1.08 -10.67
CA ASP A 96 9.69 -0.02 -11.47
C ASP A 96 8.76 -1.24 -11.43
N LEU A 97 8.05 -1.42 -10.31
CA LEU A 97 7.15 -2.53 -10.05
C LEU A 97 5.86 -2.03 -9.40
N PHE A 98 4.73 -2.68 -9.71
CA PHE A 98 3.44 -2.39 -9.10
C PHE A 98 2.74 -3.70 -8.71
N HIS A 99 2.55 -3.90 -7.42
CA HIS A 99 1.83 -5.03 -6.85
C HIS A 99 0.38 -4.64 -6.53
N THR A 100 -0.55 -5.49 -6.98
CA THR A 100 -1.98 -5.35 -6.69
C THR A 100 -2.50 -6.55 -5.95
#